data_AF-A0AAW5ZTT4-F1
#
_entry.id   AF-A0AAW5ZTT4-F1
#
_cell.length_a   1.000
_cell.length_b   1.000
_cell.length_c   1.000
_cell.angle_alpha   90.00
_cell.angle_beta   90.00
_cell.angle_gamma   90.00
#
_symmetry.space_group_name_H-M   'P 1'
#
loop_
_entity.id
_entity.type
_entity.pdbx_description
1 polymer ?
#
loop_
_entity_poly.entity_id
_entity_poly.type
_entity_poly.pdbx_seq_one_letter_code
_entity_poly.pdbx_strand_id
1 'polypeptide(L)'
;MSDAQHDEHEPLIKTPKQLVIAVITAFAVPILVIILLANYVGLGVKEGAGSSGMSEEAVNDRIKPVAQLELKDLNAPRVYKTGEQLYKEVCATCHAAGVAGAPKFGDAASWASRLPQGLDGLTKVALAGKGGMPARGGTSPDDVSDYEIQRAIVYMANSGGGKLQEPAAPAAGATAQASASAPQAAAEVAPATPAAAAPAPAVAAPAAAAPQAAAGDVGKKVYDSTCQMCHAAGVAGAPKFGDKAAWAPRIAEGKAKMYDIALHGKGAMPPKGTYAGSDDDVKAAVDYMAAAAK
;
A
#
# COMPACT_ATOMS: atom_id res chain seq x y z
N MET A 1 56.47 81.59 -18.21
CA MET A 1 55.16 81.74 -18.87
C MET A 1 54.21 80.88 -18.08
N SER A 2 53.32 81.54 -17.33
CA SER A 2 52.43 80.91 -16.35
C SER A 2 51.04 80.84 -16.97
N ASP A 3 50.60 79.65 -17.34
CA ASP A 3 49.19 79.41 -17.68
C ASP A 3 48.44 78.98 -16.42
N ALA A 4 47.68 79.91 -15.86
CA ALA A 4 46.73 79.66 -14.78
C ALA A 4 45.37 79.32 -15.39
N GLN A 5 44.97 78.05 -15.33
CA GLN A 5 43.60 77.63 -15.60
C GLN A 5 42.67 78.27 -14.56
N HIS A 6 41.74 79.10 -15.03
CA HIS A 6 40.64 79.61 -14.21
C HIS A 6 39.50 78.59 -14.26
N ASP A 7 39.20 77.97 -13.12
CA ASP A 7 37.97 77.21 -12.90
C ASP A 7 36.79 78.20 -12.72
N GLU A 8 35.87 78.20 -13.68
CA GLU A 8 34.63 78.96 -13.65
C GLU A 8 33.62 78.27 -12.70
N HIS A 9 33.32 78.90 -11.56
CA HIS A 9 32.26 78.44 -10.66
C HIS A 9 30.87 78.85 -11.19
N GLU A 10 30.22 78.00 -12.00
CA GLU A 10 28.79 78.17 -12.29
C GLU A 10 27.94 77.93 -11.01
N PRO A 11 27.07 78.87 -10.59
CA PRO A 11 26.18 78.66 -9.47
C PRO A 11 25.05 77.68 -9.84
N LEU A 12 24.89 76.64 -9.02
CA LEU A 12 23.93 75.53 -9.19
C LEU A 12 22.44 75.95 -9.19
N ILE A 13 22.13 77.20 -8.83
CA ILE A 13 20.77 77.74 -8.74
C ILE A 13 20.66 78.93 -9.67
N LYS A 14 20.02 78.74 -10.84
CA LYS A 14 19.93 79.77 -11.90
C LYS A 14 18.62 80.56 -11.86
N THR A 15 17.63 80.14 -11.06
CA THR A 15 16.34 80.83 -10.95
C THR A 15 15.83 80.92 -9.51
N PRO A 16 15.07 81.98 -9.15
CA PRO A 16 14.44 82.10 -7.83
C PRO A 16 13.54 80.91 -7.48
N LYS A 17 12.89 80.30 -8.48
CA LYS A 17 12.06 79.10 -8.29
C LYS A 17 12.90 77.87 -7.90
N GLN A 18 14.08 77.70 -8.48
CA GLN A 18 15.00 76.62 -8.10
C GLN A 18 15.53 76.80 -6.67
N LEU A 19 15.73 78.05 -6.22
CA LEU A 19 16.13 78.33 -4.85
C LEU A 19 15.05 77.91 -3.84
N VAL A 20 13.79 78.27 -4.10
CA VAL A 20 12.66 77.89 -3.23
C VAL A 20 12.47 76.37 -3.16
N ILE A 21 12.58 75.68 -4.30
CA ILE A 21 12.48 74.21 -4.33
C ILE A 21 13.64 73.57 -3.55
N ALA A 22 14.88 74.01 -3.79
CA ALA A 22 16.04 73.46 -3.10
C ALA A 22 15.95 73.63 -1.58
N VAL A 23 15.49 74.80 -1.11
CA VAL A 23 15.26 75.05 0.31
C VAL A 23 14.16 74.16 0.87
N ILE A 24 12.99 74.06 0.21
CA ILE A 24 11.89 73.21 0.69
C ILE A 24 12.32 71.75 0.75
N THR A 25 12.99 71.23 -0.28
CA THR A 25 13.47 69.84 -0.31
C THR A 25 14.52 69.58 0.77
N ALA A 26 15.44 70.53 1.02
CA ALA A 26 16.48 70.41 2.05
C ALA A 26 15.91 70.30 3.47
N PHE A 27 14.72 70.85 3.74
CA PHE A 27 14.06 70.73 5.05
C PHE A 27 13.02 69.60 5.10
N ALA A 28 12.21 69.44 4.05
CA ALA A 28 11.12 68.46 4.05
C ALA A 28 11.63 67.01 4.05
N VAL A 29 12.71 66.72 3.29
CA VAL A 29 13.22 65.35 3.18
C VAL A 29 13.82 64.86 4.51
N PRO A 30 14.70 65.60 5.21
CA PRO A 30 15.20 65.17 6.52
C PRO A 30 14.10 65.02 7.55
N ILE A 31 13.10 65.93 7.58
CA ILE A 31 11.97 65.84 8.52
C ILE A 31 11.18 64.54 8.28
N LEU A 32 10.88 64.22 7.02
CA LEU A 32 10.16 63.00 6.67
C LEU A 32 10.96 61.74 7.04
N VAL A 33 12.27 61.73 6.80
CA VAL A 33 13.16 60.64 7.21
C VAL A 33 13.19 60.48 8.73
N ILE A 34 13.24 61.57 9.49
CA ILE A 34 13.20 61.53 10.95
C ILE A 34 11.85 60.98 11.45
N ILE A 35 10.73 61.36 10.84
CA ILE A 35 9.40 60.83 11.20
C ILE A 35 9.33 59.33 10.91
N LEU A 36 9.83 58.88 9.75
CA LEU A 36 9.90 57.45 9.41
C LEU A 36 10.76 56.68 10.40
N LEU A 37 11.93 57.22 10.77
CA LEU A 37 12.81 56.61 11.76
C LEU A 37 12.18 56.59 13.16
N ALA A 38 11.50 57.66 13.57
CA ALA A 38 10.79 57.72 14.85
C ALA A 38 9.66 56.68 14.90
N ASN A 39 8.89 56.52 13.81
CA ASN A 39 7.88 55.47 13.70
C ASN A 39 8.50 54.08 13.74
N TYR A 40 9.62 53.88 13.03
CA TYR A 40 10.35 52.60 13.00
C TYR A 40 10.90 52.22 14.39
N VAL A 41 11.37 53.20 15.17
CA VAL A 41 12.05 52.94 16.46
C VAL A 41 11.10 52.99 17.67
N GLY A 42 10.03 53.80 17.63
CA GLY A 42 9.32 54.25 18.82
C GLY A 42 7.81 53.95 18.94
N LEU A 43 7.10 53.54 17.88
CA LEU A 43 5.64 53.31 17.96
C LEU A 43 5.20 51.85 17.81
N GLY A 44 6.11 50.93 17.51
CA GLY A 44 5.83 49.49 17.53
C GLY A 44 6.12 48.93 18.92
N VAL A 45 5.15 48.24 19.53
CA VAL A 45 5.38 47.42 20.73
C VAL A 45 6.50 46.44 20.41
N LYS A 46 7.65 46.58 21.08
CA LYS A 46 8.75 45.61 20.96
C LYS A 46 8.41 44.40 21.81
N GLU A 47 7.72 43.43 21.21
CA GLU A 47 7.53 42.11 21.81
C GLU A 47 8.91 41.45 21.97
N GLY A 48 9.29 41.21 23.22
CA GLY A 48 10.54 40.53 23.54
C GLY A 48 10.48 39.06 23.13
N ALA A 49 11.62 38.47 22.76
CA ALA A 49 11.70 37.05 22.44
C ALA A 49 11.10 36.21 23.59
N GLY A 50 9.98 35.53 23.31
CA GLY A 50 9.25 34.69 24.28
C GLY A 50 7.95 35.28 24.85
N SER A 51 7.60 36.55 24.60
CA SER A 51 6.35 37.15 25.13
C SER A 51 5.08 36.59 24.49
N SER A 52 5.18 36.00 23.30
CA SER A 52 4.08 35.29 22.63
C SER A 52 3.89 33.85 23.13
N GLY A 53 4.68 33.40 24.11
CA GLY A 53 4.59 32.03 24.64
C GLY A 53 3.23 31.69 25.26
N MET A 54 2.49 32.69 25.73
CA MET A 54 1.11 32.57 26.25
C MET A 54 0.07 33.24 25.36
N SER A 55 0.39 33.60 24.11
CA SER A 55 -0.65 34.05 23.19
C SER A 55 -1.64 32.91 22.94
N GLU A 56 -2.91 33.27 22.78
CA GLU A 56 -3.98 32.30 22.49
C GLU A 56 -3.65 31.47 21.23
N GLU A 57 -2.98 32.09 20.27
CA GLU A 57 -2.45 31.43 19.06
C GLU A 57 -1.39 30.36 19.39
N ALA A 58 -0.38 30.69 20.20
CA ALA A 58 0.67 29.75 20.59
C ALA A 58 0.15 28.62 21.50
N VAL A 59 -0.92 28.87 22.27
CA VAL A 59 -1.63 27.86 23.06
C VAL A 59 -2.43 26.94 22.15
N ASN A 60 -3.20 27.49 21.20
CA ASN A 60 -3.94 26.69 20.22
C ASN A 60 -3.02 25.81 19.38
N ASP A 61 -1.85 26.30 18.99
CA ASP A 61 -0.86 25.51 18.25
C ASP A 61 -0.32 24.31 19.04
N ARG A 62 -0.21 24.41 20.37
CA ARG A 62 0.23 23.30 21.23
C ARG A 62 -0.88 22.33 21.61
N ILE A 63 -2.13 22.76 21.54
CA ILE A 63 -3.32 21.92 21.78
C ILE A 63 -3.71 21.14 20.50
N LYS A 64 -3.14 21.49 19.33
CA LYS A 64 -3.37 20.72 18.10
C LYS A 64 -3.07 19.24 18.32
N PRO A 65 -4.00 18.33 17.97
CA PRO A 65 -3.80 16.91 18.17
C PRO A 65 -2.56 16.43 17.40
N VAL A 66 -1.62 15.82 18.12
CA VAL A 66 -0.34 15.30 17.58
C VAL A 66 -0.49 14.01 16.78
N ALA A 67 -1.70 13.43 16.76
CA ALA A 67 -2.01 12.22 16.03
C ALA A 67 -3.22 12.47 15.13
N GLN A 68 -2.96 12.55 13.82
CA GLN A 68 -3.98 12.42 12.80
C GLN A 68 -4.05 10.93 12.43
N LEU A 69 -5.00 10.22 13.03
CA LEU A 69 -5.27 8.83 12.70
C LEU A 69 -6.24 8.83 11.50
N GLU A 70 -5.73 8.57 10.30
CA GLU A 70 -6.60 8.20 9.18
C GLU A 70 -7.15 6.79 9.44
N LEU A 71 -8.41 6.72 9.88
CA LEU A 71 -9.14 5.45 9.88
C LEU A 71 -9.52 5.12 8.45
N LYS A 72 -8.72 4.26 7.81
CA LYS A 72 -9.06 3.67 6.51
C LYS A 72 -10.22 2.70 6.72
N ASP A 73 -11.40 3.04 6.17
CA ASP A 73 -12.55 2.15 6.18
C ASP A 73 -12.24 0.89 5.36
N LEU A 74 -12.14 -0.25 6.04
CA LEU A 74 -11.88 -1.57 5.44
C LEU A 74 -13.02 -2.05 4.53
N ASN A 75 -14.20 -1.43 4.62
CA ASN A 75 -15.36 -1.73 3.79
C ASN A 75 -15.56 -0.71 2.64
N ALA A 76 -14.74 0.34 2.54
CA ALA A 76 -14.80 1.27 1.42
C ALA A 76 -14.35 0.57 0.11
N PRO A 77 -15.01 0.83 -1.03
CA PRO A 77 -14.61 0.27 -2.31
C PRO A 77 -13.14 0.63 -2.62
N ARG A 78 -12.27 -0.39 -2.74
CA ARG A 78 -10.88 -0.18 -3.09
C ARG A 78 -10.79 0.40 -4.50
N VAL A 79 -10.31 1.63 -4.63
CA VAL A 79 -9.95 2.23 -5.92
C VAL A 79 -8.52 1.79 -6.23
N TYR A 80 -8.39 0.81 -7.12
CA TYR A 80 -7.10 0.22 -7.44
C TYR A 80 -6.27 1.15 -8.35
N LYS A 81 -5.00 1.40 -8.00
CA LYS A 81 -4.03 2.19 -8.78
C LYS A 81 -3.60 1.50 -10.07
N THR A 82 -3.58 2.20 -11.20
CA THR A 82 -3.12 1.62 -12.48
C THR A 82 -1.67 1.11 -12.36
N GLY A 83 -1.27 0.21 -13.27
CA GLY A 83 0.09 -0.31 -13.27
C GLY A 83 1.16 0.78 -13.39
N GLU A 84 0.90 1.82 -14.19
CA GLU A 84 1.77 2.99 -14.30
C GLU A 84 1.84 3.81 -13.01
N GLN A 85 0.70 4.04 -12.35
CA GLN A 85 0.66 4.80 -11.11
C GLN A 85 1.48 4.10 -10.02
N LEU A 86 1.25 2.80 -9.82
CA LEU A 86 2.00 2.04 -8.84
C LEU A 86 3.50 1.96 -9.20
N TYR A 87 3.83 1.80 -10.48
CA TYR A 87 5.23 1.82 -10.93
C TYR A 87 5.92 3.13 -10.54
N LYS A 88 5.30 4.28 -10.82
CA LYS A 88 5.87 5.60 -10.51
C LYS A 88 6.06 5.81 -9.01
N GLU A 89 5.10 5.37 -8.20
CA GLU A 89 5.09 5.59 -6.75
C GLU A 89 6.08 4.69 -6.02
N VAL A 90 6.23 3.43 -6.44
CA VAL A 90 6.93 2.40 -5.65
C VAL A 90 8.14 1.83 -6.40
N CYS A 91 8.01 1.54 -7.68
CA CYS A 91 8.98 0.70 -8.39
C CYS A 91 10.07 1.52 -9.12
N ALA A 92 9.75 2.74 -9.55
CA ALA A 92 10.59 3.56 -10.43
C ALA A 92 11.95 3.89 -9.81
N THR A 93 12.02 4.09 -8.49
CA THR A 93 13.27 4.37 -7.77
C THR A 93 14.38 3.37 -8.11
N CYS A 94 14.02 2.09 -8.29
CA CYS A 94 14.98 1.04 -8.61
C CYS A 94 14.94 0.64 -10.08
N HIS A 95 13.75 0.51 -10.66
CA HIS A 95 13.57 -0.02 -12.01
C HIS A 95 13.77 1.01 -13.12
N ALA A 96 13.72 2.32 -12.85
CA ALA A 96 13.96 3.32 -13.91
C ALA A 96 15.41 3.30 -14.42
N ALA A 97 16.37 3.15 -13.50
CA ALA A 97 17.80 3.08 -13.83
C ALA A 97 18.34 1.63 -13.85
N GLY A 98 17.59 0.65 -13.32
CA GLY A 98 18.05 -0.73 -13.18
C GLY A 98 19.05 -0.91 -12.03
N VAL A 99 18.84 -0.22 -10.91
CA VAL A 99 19.77 -0.26 -9.76
C VAL A 99 19.84 -1.68 -9.19
N ALA A 100 21.00 -2.06 -8.64
CA ALA A 100 21.23 -3.39 -8.04
C ALA A 100 20.85 -4.58 -8.96
N GLY A 101 20.95 -4.41 -10.28
CA GLY A 101 20.60 -5.45 -11.26
C GLY A 101 19.10 -5.62 -11.49
N ALA A 102 18.29 -4.64 -11.07
CA ALA A 102 16.87 -4.59 -11.40
C ALA A 102 16.69 -4.47 -12.93
N PRO A 103 15.69 -5.14 -13.53
CA PRO A 103 15.40 -4.96 -14.93
C PRO A 103 14.98 -3.52 -15.19
N LYS A 104 15.70 -2.85 -16.09
CA LYS A 104 15.48 -1.45 -16.42
C LYS A 104 14.17 -1.29 -17.18
N PHE A 105 13.35 -0.33 -16.76
CA PHE A 105 12.10 0.00 -17.43
C PHE A 105 12.36 0.45 -18.87
N GLY A 106 11.58 -0.09 -19.81
CA GLY A 106 11.73 0.20 -21.23
C GLY A 106 12.89 -0.51 -21.95
N ASP A 107 13.73 -1.26 -21.24
CA ASP A 107 14.91 -1.90 -21.82
C ASP A 107 14.64 -3.36 -22.22
N ALA A 108 14.53 -3.61 -23.52
CA ALA A 108 14.21 -4.94 -24.03
C ALA A 108 15.23 -6.02 -23.62
N ALA A 109 16.52 -5.68 -23.54
CA ALA A 109 17.56 -6.63 -23.15
C ALA A 109 17.42 -7.09 -21.69
N SER A 110 17.10 -6.17 -20.78
CA SER A 110 16.86 -6.45 -19.35
C SER A 110 15.66 -7.36 -19.11
N TRP A 111 14.65 -7.29 -20.00
CA TRP A 111 13.39 -8.01 -19.88
C TRP A 111 13.35 -9.33 -20.66
N ALA A 112 14.15 -9.49 -21.73
CA ALA A 112 14.11 -10.66 -22.62
C ALA A 112 14.20 -12.00 -21.89
N SER A 113 15.07 -12.14 -20.88
CA SER A 113 15.24 -13.37 -20.10
C SER A 113 14.12 -13.63 -19.08
N ARG A 114 13.26 -12.64 -18.85
CA ARG A 114 12.23 -12.64 -17.79
C ARG A 114 10.83 -12.83 -18.34
N LEU A 115 10.57 -12.34 -19.55
CA LEU A 115 9.29 -12.49 -20.23
C LEU A 115 8.79 -13.95 -20.35
N PRO A 116 9.65 -14.97 -20.56
CA PRO A 116 9.20 -16.37 -20.60
C PRO A 116 8.60 -16.89 -19.29
N GLN A 117 8.85 -16.21 -18.17
CA GLN A 117 8.25 -16.57 -16.87
C GLN A 117 6.75 -16.26 -16.80
N GLY A 118 6.23 -15.47 -17.74
CA GLY A 118 4.84 -15.01 -17.75
C GLY A 118 4.51 -14.11 -16.55
N LEU A 119 3.25 -13.68 -16.47
CA LEU A 119 2.78 -12.83 -15.38
C LEU A 119 2.91 -13.53 -14.02
N ASP A 120 2.56 -14.80 -13.92
CA ASP A 120 2.59 -15.55 -12.65
C ASP A 120 4.00 -15.69 -12.09
N GLY A 121 4.98 -16.04 -12.94
CA GLY A 121 6.37 -16.16 -12.52
C GLY A 121 6.96 -14.84 -12.07
N LEU A 122 6.70 -13.76 -12.82
CA LEU A 122 7.14 -12.41 -12.44
C LEU A 122 6.48 -11.92 -11.15
N THR A 123 5.19 -12.22 -10.97
CA THR A 123 4.44 -11.89 -9.76
C THR A 123 5.02 -12.61 -8.55
N LYS A 124 5.31 -13.90 -8.67
CA LYS A 124 5.94 -14.67 -7.58
C LYS A 124 7.29 -14.07 -7.17
N VAL A 125 8.11 -13.63 -8.12
CA VAL A 125 9.38 -12.95 -7.83
C VAL A 125 9.13 -11.61 -7.15
N ALA A 126 8.18 -10.81 -7.62
CA ALA A 126 7.87 -9.50 -7.04
C ALA A 126 7.32 -9.62 -5.61
N LEU A 127 6.48 -10.60 -5.34
CA LEU A 127 5.90 -10.83 -4.01
C LEU A 127 6.93 -11.36 -3.01
N ALA A 128 7.80 -12.29 -3.42
CA ALA A 128 8.82 -12.86 -2.55
C ALA A 128 10.06 -11.97 -2.39
N GLY A 129 10.34 -11.10 -3.38
CA GLY A 129 11.62 -10.41 -3.50
C GLY A 129 12.71 -11.31 -4.09
N LYS A 130 13.74 -10.69 -4.68
CA LYS A 130 14.90 -11.42 -5.22
C LYS A 130 16.12 -10.51 -5.33
N GLY A 131 17.26 -10.95 -4.79
CA GLY A 131 18.48 -10.15 -4.78
C GLY A 131 18.28 -8.85 -4.00
N GLY A 132 18.60 -7.71 -4.62
CA GLY A 132 18.37 -6.38 -4.04
C GLY A 132 16.92 -5.89 -4.09
N MET A 133 15.99 -6.64 -4.70
CA MET A 133 14.57 -6.27 -4.75
C MET A 133 13.85 -6.77 -3.48
N PRO A 134 13.28 -5.87 -2.64
CA PRO A 134 12.52 -6.26 -1.46
C PRO A 134 11.21 -6.95 -1.85
N ALA A 135 10.69 -7.78 -0.93
CA ALA A 135 9.38 -8.40 -1.06
C ALA A 135 8.30 -7.32 -1.30
N ARG A 136 7.43 -7.57 -2.27
CA ARG A 136 6.36 -6.65 -2.73
C ARG A 136 6.85 -5.24 -3.10
N GLY A 137 8.12 -5.08 -3.47
CA GLY A 137 8.71 -3.76 -3.72
C GLY A 137 8.77 -2.86 -2.48
N GLY A 138 8.69 -3.44 -1.27
CA GLY A 138 8.68 -2.72 -0.01
C GLY A 138 7.29 -2.27 0.46
N THR A 139 6.22 -2.70 -0.23
CA THR A 139 4.83 -2.36 0.13
C THR A 139 4.20 -3.41 1.04
N SER A 140 3.16 -3.02 1.78
CA SER A 140 2.29 -3.95 2.53
C SER A 140 1.07 -4.37 1.68
N PRO A 141 0.52 -5.59 1.87
CA PRO A 141 -0.79 -5.98 1.33
C PRO A 141 -1.95 -5.03 1.72
N ASP A 142 -1.79 -4.29 2.81
CA ASP A 142 -2.77 -3.31 3.28
C ASP A 142 -2.78 -2.04 2.41
N ASP A 143 -1.63 -1.66 1.87
CA ASP A 143 -1.48 -0.45 1.05
C ASP A 143 -1.65 -0.75 -0.44
N VAL A 144 -1.13 -1.88 -0.89
CA VAL A 144 -1.06 -2.27 -2.30
C VAL A 144 -1.45 -3.73 -2.45
N SER A 145 -2.52 -3.98 -3.20
CA SER A 145 -3.00 -5.33 -3.48
C SER A 145 -2.12 -6.04 -4.51
N ASP A 146 -2.18 -7.38 -4.50
CA ASP A 146 -1.49 -8.23 -5.49
C ASP A 146 -1.95 -7.91 -6.91
N TYR A 147 -3.22 -7.53 -7.07
CA TYR A 147 -3.78 -7.06 -8.34
C TYR A 147 -3.04 -5.83 -8.86
N GLU A 148 -2.79 -4.84 -8.01
CA GLU A 148 -2.06 -3.63 -8.40
C GLU A 148 -0.59 -3.95 -8.72
N ILE A 149 0.04 -4.84 -7.97
CA ILE A 149 1.41 -5.32 -8.26
C ILE A 149 1.47 -6.02 -9.62
N GLN A 150 0.52 -6.90 -9.93
CA GLN A 150 0.43 -7.56 -11.22
C GLN A 150 0.28 -6.54 -12.36
N ARG A 151 -0.55 -5.50 -12.20
CA ARG A 151 -0.67 -4.43 -13.19
C ARG A 151 0.63 -3.66 -13.40
N ALA A 152 1.37 -3.36 -12.33
CA ALA A 152 2.69 -2.72 -12.45
C ALA A 152 3.69 -3.62 -13.19
N ILE A 153 3.67 -4.93 -12.93
CA ILE A 153 4.50 -5.90 -13.67
C ILE A 153 4.15 -5.91 -15.15
N VAL A 154 2.87 -5.96 -15.50
CA VAL A 154 2.40 -5.90 -16.89
C VAL A 154 2.89 -4.60 -17.56
N TYR A 155 2.73 -3.46 -16.89
CA TYR A 155 3.19 -2.17 -17.39
C TYR A 155 4.71 -2.15 -17.68
N MET A 156 5.53 -2.61 -16.72
CA MET A 156 6.99 -2.65 -16.90
C MET A 156 7.43 -3.66 -17.96
N ALA A 157 6.88 -4.88 -17.93
CA ALA A 157 7.23 -5.94 -18.84
C ALA A 157 6.85 -5.58 -20.29
N ASN A 158 5.67 -4.99 -20.50
CA ASN A 158 5.24 -4.57 -21.83
C ASN A 158 6.04 -3.38 -22.35
N SER A 159 6.47 -2.47 -21.46
CA SER A 159 7.41 -1.41 -21.81
C SER A 159 8.78 -1.99 -22.22
N GLY A 160 9.18 -3.13 -21.67
CA GLY A 160 10.37 -3.90 -22.06
C GLY A 160 10.18 -4.84 -23.25
N GLY A 161 9.13 -4.68 -24.06
CA GLY A 161 8.87 -5.51 -25.25
C GLY A 161 8.01 -6.76 -25.01
N GLY A 162 7.48 -6.93 -23.80
CA GLY A 162 6.48 -7.94 -23.47
C GLY A 162 5.11 -7.69 -24.07
N LYS A 163 4.25 -8.71 -24.03
CA LYS A 163 2.83 -8.63 -24.38
C LYS A 163 1.98 -9.39 -23.35
N LEU A 164 2.25 -9.12 -22.08
CA LEU A 164 1.47 -9.67 -20.97
C LEU A 164 0.08 -9.02 -20.95
N GLN A 165 -0.93 -9.85 -20.72
CA GLN A 165 -2.29 -9.36 -20.53
C GLN A 165 -2.45 -8.83 -19.11
N GLU A 166 -3.20 -7.74 -18.98
CA GLU A 166 -3.58 -7.22 -17.67
C GLU A 166 -4.58 -8.17 -17.00
N PRO A 167 -4.40 -8.51 -15.71
CA PRO A 167 -5.35 -9.37 -15.01
C PRO A 167 -6.73 -8.69 -14.92
N ALA A 168 -7.77 -9.51 -14.92
CA ALA A 168 -9.13 -9.03 -14.69
C ALA A 168 -9.23 -8.37 -13.31
N ALA A 169 -9.91 -7.23 -13.24
CA ALA A 169 -10.17 -6.57 -11.96
C ALA A 169 -10.93 -7.53 -11.03
N PRO A 170 -10.53 -7.67 -9.76
CA PRO A 170 -11.31 -8.42 -8.79
C PRO A 170 -12.69 -7.74 -8.67
N ALA A 171 -13.76 -8.53 -8.76
CA ALA A 171 -15.11 -8.02 -8.61
C ALA A 171 -15.23 -7.25 -7.28
N ALA A 172 -15.97 -6.14 -7.25
CA ALA A 172 -16.21 -5.41 -6.00
C ALA A 172 -16.86 -6.37 -4.98
N GLY A 173 -16.14 -6.68 -3.90
CA GLY A 173 -16.53 -7.67 -2.89
C GLY A 173 -15.89 -9.06 -3.04
N ALA A 174 -15.09 -9.30 -4.08
CA ALA A 174 -14.21 -10.47 -4.19
C ALA A 174 -12.84 -10.11 -3.62
N THR A 175 -12.52 -10.65 -2.45
CA THR A 175 -11.12 -10.84 -2.04
C THR A 175 -10.44 -11.61 -3.17
N ALA A 176 -9.48 -10.97 -3.84
CA ALA A 176 -8.79 -11.52 -5.01
C ALA A 176 -8.21 -12.91 -4.71
N GLN A 177 -8.95 -13.94 -5.07
CA GLN A 177 -8.48 -15.32 -5.16
C GLN A 177 -7.95 -15.52 -6.57
N ALA A 178 -6.72 -16.00 -6.66
CA ALA A 178 -6.10 -16.46 -7.89
C ALA A 178 -7.00 -17.50 -8.56
N SER A 179 -7.55 -17.14 -9.72
CA SER A 179 -8.17 -18.10 -10.63
C SER A 179 -7.07 -18.88 -11.33
N ALA A 180 -6.87 -20.13 -10.90
CA ALA A 180 -6.27 -21.15 -11.73
C ALA A 180 -7.22 -21.41 -12.92
N SER A 181 -6.75 -21.16 -14.14
CA SER A 181 -7.40 -21.65 -15.36
C SER A 181 -6.98 -23.09 -15.64
N ALA A 182 -7.96 -24.00 -15.74
CA ALA A 182 -8.00 -25.17 -16.61
C ALA A 182 -9.40 -25.82 -16.48
N PRO A 183 -9.96 -26.51 -17.51
CA PRO A 183 -9.20 -27.30 -18.50
C PRO A 183 -9.68 -27.24 -19.97
N GLN A 184 -8.80 -27.74 -20.84
CA GLN A 184 -9.06 -28.10 -22.24
C GLN A 184 -10.09 -29.24 -22.37
N ALA A 185 -10.78 -29.22 -23.51
CA ALA A 185 -11.76 -30.19 -23.97
C ALA A 185 -11.14 -31.51 -24.48
N ALA A 186 -11.85 -32.63 -24.27
CA ALA A 186 -11.92 -33.76 -25.20
C ALA A 186 -13.18 -34.63 -24.95
N ALA A 187 -14.08 -34.60 -25.93
CA ALA A 187 -14.98 -35.65 -26.46
C ALA A 187 -15.68 -36.69 -25.54
N GLU A 188 -16.99 -36.47 -25.37
CA GLU A 188 -18.14 -37.33 -25.78
C GLU A 188 -18.02 -38.88 -25.77
N VAL A 189 -18.87 -39.54 -24.96
CA VAL A 189 -19.86 -40.57 -25.39
C VAL A 189 -21.03 -40.61 -24.39
N ALA A 190 -22.27 -40.57 -24.88
CA ALA A 190 -23.51 -40.89 -24.17
C ALA A 190 -24.16 -42.15 -24.82
N PRO A 191 -25.33 -42.69 -24.40
CA PRO A 191 -26.19 -42.38 -23.25
C PRO A 191 -26.73 -43.62 -22.48
N ALA A 192 -27.40 -43.41 -21.34
CA ALA A 192 -28.63 -44.15 -20.97
C ALA A 192 -29.31 -43.57 -19.70
N THR A 193 -30.57 -43.17 -19.86
CA THR A 193 -31.62 -42.94 -18.82
C THR A 193 -32.71 -44.00 -19.05
N PRO A 194 -33.56 -44.41 -18.07
CA PRO A 194 -34.49 -43.54 -17.30
C PRO A 194 -34.66 -44.03 -15.83
N ALA A 195 -35.48 -43.52 -14.91
CA ALA A 195 -36.71 -42.73 -14.91
C ALA A 195 -36.95 -42.11 -13.50
N ALA A 196 -37.91 -41.18 -13.43
CA ALA A 196 -38.33 -40.40 -12.27
C ALA A 196 -39.18 -41.16 -11.23
N ALA A 197 -39.26 -40.64 -10.00
CA ALA A 197 -40.51 -40.32 -9.29
C ALA A 197 -40.27 -39.71 -7.89
N ALA A 198 -40.94 -38.59 -7.62
CA ALA A 198 -41.31 -38.10 -6.28
C ALA A 198 -42.84 -38.34 -6.11
N PRO A 199 -43.46 -38.30 -4.90
CA PRO A 199 -43.57 -37.05 -4.12
C PRO A 199 -43.47 -37.20 -2.58
N ALA A 200 -43.35 -36.05 -1.91
CA ALA A 200 -43.44 -35.86 -0.45
C ALA A 200 -44.88 -36.04 0.09
N PRO A 201 -45.06 -36.04 1.43
CA PRO A 201 -45.44 -34.77 2.07
C PRO A 201 -44.70 -34.46 3.40
N ALA A 202 -44.74 -33.19 3.77
CA ALA A 202 -44.10 -32.54 4.91
C ALA A 202 -44.89 -32.66 6.22
N VAL A 203 -44.22 -32.65 7.39
CA VAL A 203 -44.40 -31.63 8.46
C VAL A 203 -43.35 -31.68 9.59
N ALA A 204 -42.84 -30.48 9.89
CA ALA A 204 -42.37 -29.89 11.17
C ALA A 204 -41.00 -30.25 11.81
N ALA A 205 -40.23 -29.18 12.04
CA ALA A 205 -38.87 -29.07 12.58
C ALA A 205 -38.79 -29.11 14.13
N PRO A 206 -37.57 -29.10 14.71
CA PRO A 206 -37.01 -27.79 15.06
C PRO A 206 -35.51 -27.59 14.78
N ALA A 207 -35.12 -26.32 14.83
CA ALA A 207 -33.79 -25.75 15.05
C ALA A 207 -32.81 -25.71 13.86
N ALA A 208 -32.77 -24.50 13.28
CA ALA A 208 -31.80 -23.94 12.35
C ALA A 208 -30.37 -24.50 12.46
N ALA A 209 -29.95 -25.20 11.39
CA ALA A 209 -28.55 -25.44 11.09
C ALA A 209 -28.19 -24.67 9.80
N ALA A 210 -27.58 -23.51 9.97
CA ALA A 210 -26.67 -22.90 9.00
C ALA A 210 -25.68 -21.99 9.75
N PRO A 211 -24.40 -21.88 9.32
CA PRO A 211 -23.85 -22.33 8.04
C PRO A 211 -22.51 -23.09 8.17
N GLN A 212 -22.55 -24.44 8.12
CA GLN A 212 -21.32 -25.27 7.97
C GLN A 212 -20.57 -24.94 6.66
N ALA A 213 -21.28 -24.46 5.63
CA ALA A 213 -20.70 -24.00 4.37
C ALA A 213 -19.89 -22.70 4.54
N ALA A 214 -20.40 -21.73 5.30
CA ALA A 214 -19.68 -20.46 5.52
C ALA A 214 -18.46 -20.64 6.43
N ALA A 215 -18.53 -21.53 7.43
CA ALA A 215 -17.37 -21.90 8.25
C ALA A 215 -16.30 -22.64 7.42
N GLY A 216 -16.71 -23.46 6.45
CA GLY A 216 -15.82 -24.07 5.46
C GLY A 216 -15.12 -23.04 4.58
N ASP A 217 -15.84 -22.02 4.13
CA ASP A 217 -15.28 -20.93 3.32
C ASP A 217 -14.29 -20.06 4.10
N VAL A 218 -14.59 -19.74 5.35
CA VAL A 218 -13.69 -19.01 6.26
C VAL A 218 -12.44 -19.85 6.54
N GLY A 219 -12.62 -21.11 6.92
CA GLY A 219 -11.51 -22.01 7.20
C GLY A 219 -10.58 -22.22 6.02
N LYS A 220 -11.16 -22.39 4.82
CA LYS A 220 -10.39 -22.47 3.57
C LYS A 220 -9.61 -21.19 3.29
N LYS A 221 -10.22 -20.01 3.46
CA LYS A 221 -9.53 -18.73 3.25
C LYS A 221 -8.34 -18.54 4.18
N VAL A 222 -8.49 -18.90 5.44
CA VAL A 222 -7.41 -18.81 6.45
C VAL A 222 -6.31 -19.84 6.15
N TYR A 223 -6.68 -21.05 5.74
CA TYR A 223 -5.73 -22.04 5.26
C TYR A 223 -4.94 -21.53 4.05
N ASP A 224 -5.62 -21.01 3.03
CA ASP A 224 -5.01 -20.49 1.80
C ASP A 224 -4.14 -19.25 2.08
N SER A 225 -4.46 -18.42 3.07
CA SER A 225 -3.69 -17.22 3.34
C SER A 225 -2.37 -17.49 4.07
N THR A 226 -2.38 -18.43 5.02
CA THR A 226 -1.24 -18.58 5.95
C THR A 226 -0.82 -20.02 6.18
N CYS A 227 -1.77 -20.94 6.41
CA CYS A 227 -1.44 -22.31 6.80
C CYS A 227 -0.85 -23.13 5.64
N GLN A 228 -1.26 -22.88 4.39
CA GLN A 228 -0.83 -23.65 3.22
C GLN A 228 0.67 -23.53 2.96
N MET A 229 1.32 -22.42 3.37
CA MET A 229 2.75 -22.20 3.16
C MET A 229 3.60 -23.35 3.72
N CYS A 230 3.16 -23.91 4.85
CA CYS A 230 3.83 -25.07 5.45
C CYS A 230 3.06 -26.37 5.21
N HIS A 231 1.73 -26.35 5.32
CA HIS A 231 0.92 -27.57 5.30
C HIS A 231 0.61 -28.11 3.90
N ALA A 232 0.79 -27.34 2.82
CA ALA A 232 0.57 -27.87 1.47
C ALA A 232 1.64 -28.91 1.07
N ALA A 233 2.90 -28.67 1.45
CA ALA A 233 4.03 -29.55 1.15
C ALA A 233 4.57 -30.32 2.36
N GLY A 234 4.11 -29.99 3.58
CA GLY A 234 4.63 -30.57 4.82
C GLY A 234 6.00 -30.00 5.23
N VAL A 235 6.20 -28.70 5.02
CA VAL A 235 7.46 -28.00 5.35
C VAL A 235 7.77 -28.17 6.84
N ALA A 236 9.03 -28.40 7.16
CA ALA A 236 9.51 -28.61 8.54
C ALA A 236 8.76 -29.73 9.32
N GLY A 237 8.24 -30.73 8.61
CA GLY A 237 7.51 -31.85 9.22
C GLY A 237 6.04 -31.54 9.54
N ALA A 238 5.48 -30.45 8.98
CA ALA A 238 4.07 -30.15 9.10
C ALA A 238 3.20 -31.29 8.50
N PRO A 239 2.06 -31.67 9.11
CA PRO A 239 1.15 -32.64 8.53
C PRO A 239 0.60 -32.09 7.21
N LYS A 240 0.82 -32.83 6.12
CA LYS A 240 0.44 -32.41 4.77
C LYS A 240 -1.08 -32.38 4.62
N PHE A 241 -1.61 -31.32 4.02
CA PHE A 241 -3.04 -31.18 3.77
C PHE A 241 -3.56 -32.34 2.90
N GLY A 242 -4.67 -32.95 3.32
CA GLY A 242 -5.27 -34.11 2.66
C GLY A 242 -4.58 -35.46 2.91
N ASP A 243 -3.48 -35.50 3.67
CA ASP A 243 -2.80 -36.75 4.01
C ASP A 243 -3.52 -37.48 5.17
N LYS A 244 -4.36 -38.45 4.82
CA LYS A 244 -5.15 -39.20 5.80
C LYS A 244 -4.28 -39.89 6.86
N ALA A 245 -3.11 -40.40 6.49
CA ALA A 245 -2.22 -41.12 7.40
C ALA A 245 -1.56 -40.16 8.41
N ALA A 246 -1.13 -38.98 7.95
CA ALA A 246 -0.56 -37.95 8.82
C ALA A 246 -1.60 -37.35 9.78
N TRP A 247 -2.86 -37.23 9.36
CA TRP A 247 -3.92 -36.58 10.13
C TRP A 247 -4.71 -37.51 11.05
N ALA A 248 -4.81 -38.81 10.77
CA ALA A 248 -5.53 -39.78 11.60
C ALA A 248 -5.19 -39.72 13.11
N PRO A 249 -3.90 -39.75 13.54
CA PRO A 249 -3.58 -39.68 14.97
C PRO A 249 -3.94 -38.32 15.59
N ARG A 250 -3.86 -37.22 14.83
CA ARG A 250 -4.18 -35.86 15.29
C ARG A 250 -5.68 -35.66 15.46
N ILE A 251 -6.47 -36.21 14.53
CA ILE A 251 -7.93 -36.23 14.62
C ILE A 251 -8.37 -37.08 15.82
N ALA A 252 -7.69 -38.19 16.11
CA ALA A 252 -7.95 -39.04 17.27
C ALA A 252 -7.64 -38.36 18.61
N GLU A 253 -6.65 -37.46 18.66
CA GLU A 253 -6.36 -36.63 19.84
C GLU A 253 -7.47 -35.60 20.15
N GLY A 254 -8.35 -35.33 19.18
CA GLY A 254 -9.53 -34.48 19.33
C GLY A 254 -9.31 -33.02 18.95
N LYS A 255 -10.41 -32.35 18.59
CA LYS A 255 -10.41 -30.97 18.07
C LYS A 255 -9.82 -29.95 19.04
N ALA A 256 -10.09 -30.09 20.34
CA ALA A 256 -9.61 -29.14 21.36
C ALA A 256 -8.06 -29.06 21.37
N LYS A 257 -7.37 -30.20 21.27
CA LYS A 257 -5.90 -30.22 21.18
C LYS A 257 -5.38 -29.63 19.88
N MET A 258 -6.05 -29.92 18.76
CA MET A 258 -5.66 -29.34 17.46
C MET A 258 -5.82 -27.81 17.45
N TYR A 259 -6.89 -27.29 18.05
CA TYR A 259 -7.09 -25.86 18.21
C TYR A 259 -6.04 -25.24 19.13
N ASP A 260 -5.75 -25.84 20.27
CA ASP A 260 -4.73 -25.35 21.20
C ASP A 260 -3.34 -25.24 20.53
N ILE A 261 -2.94 -26.30 19.82
CA ILE A 261 -1.69 -26.31 19.04
C ILE A 261 -1.71 -25.25 17.94
N ALA A 262 -2.84 -25.06 17.26
CA ALA A 262 -2.94 -24.07 16.19
C ALA A 262 -2.89 -22.64 16.72
N LEU A 263 -3.49 -22.36 17.88
CA LEU A 263 -3.53 -21.03 18.49
C LEU A 263 -2.17 -20.67 19.14
N HIS A 264 -1.56 -21.60 19.86
CA HIS A 264 -0.34 -21.35 20.63
C HIS A 264 0.96 -21.77 19.92
N GLY A 265 0.86 -22.52 18.82
CA GLY A 265 2.00 -23.07 18.10
C GLY A 265 2.59 -24.31 18.76
N LYS A 266 3.39 -25.08 18.00
CA LYS A 266 4.14 -26.24 18.50
C LYS A 266 5.35 -26.54 17.61
N GLY A 267 6.53 -26.54 18.21
CA GLY A 267 7.78 -26.78 17.47
C GLY A 267 8.01 -25.70 16.41
N ALA A 268 8.11 -26.12 15.14
CA ALA A 268 8.26 -25.20 14.00
C ALA A 268 6.95 -24.51 13.56
N MET A 269 5.80 -24.90 14.11
CA MET A 269 4.52 -24.25 13.82
C MET A 269 4.35 -23.00 14.70
N PRO A 270 4.29 -21.79 14.11
CA PRO A 270 4.12 -20.55 14.87
C PRO A 270 2.68 -20.41 15.42
N PRO A 271 2.46 -19.62 16.49
CA PRO A 271 1.14 -19.31 17.00
C PRO A 271 0.22 -18.77 15.89
N LYS A 272 -1.00 -19.29 15.85
CA LYS A 272 -2.03 -18.98 14.84
C LYS A 272 -1.59 -19.20 13.40
N GLY A 273 -0.50 -19.93 13.14
CA GLY A 273 0.08 -20.03 11.80
C GLY A 273 0.49 -18.68 11.21
N THR A 274 0.86 -17.70 12.06
CA THR A 274 1.07 -16.28 11.71
C THR A 274 -0.18 -15.51 11.26
N TYR A 275 -1.36 -16.10 11.39
CA TYR A 275 -2.62 -15.42 11.08
C TYR A 275 -2.96 -14.35 12.12
N ALA A 276 -3.21 -13.13 11.65
CA ALA A 276 -3.47 -11.97 12.51
C ALA A 276 -4.96 -11.76 12.86
N GLY A 277 -5.87 -12.55 12.30
CA GLY A 277 -7.32 -12.42 12.55
C GLY A 277 -7.80 -13.14 13.81
N SER A 278 -9.07 -13.55 13.86
CA SER A 278 -9.67 -14.11 15.08
C SER A 278 -9.22 -15.55 15.37
N ASP A 279 -9.35 -15.99 16.63
CA ASP A 279 -9.09 -17.38 17.01
C ASP A 279 -10.11 -18.35 16.39
N ASP A 280 -11.33 -17.88 16.15
CA ASP A 280 -12.39 -18.70 15.56
C ASP A 280 -12.14 -18.97 14.07
N ASP A 281 -11.54 -18.03 13.37
CA ASP A 281 -11.05 -18.22 12.00
C ASP A 281 -9.93 -19.27 11.93
N VAL A 282 -9.03 -19.28 12.92
CA VAL A 282 -7.98 -20.32 13.04
C VAL A 282 -8.61 -21.69 13.31
N LYS A 283 -9.59 -21.78 14.22
CA LYS A 283 -10.31 -23.04 14.47
C LYS A 283 -11.04 -23.53 13.23
N ALA A 284 -11.66 -22.63 12.47
CA ALA A 284 -12.30 -22.96 11.19
C ALA A 284 -11.28 -23.51 10.18
N ALA A 285 -10.07 -22.95 10.10
CA ALA A 285 -9.00 -23.50 9.26
C ALA A 285 -8.57 -24.90 9.71
N VAL A 286 -8.39 -25.12 11.01
CA VAL A 286 -8.07 -26.45 11.55
C VAL A 286 -9.16 -27.46 11.18
N ASP A 287 -10.43 -27.07 11.27
CA ASP A 287 -11.55 -27.92 10.85
C ASP A 287 -11.53 -28.22 9.36
N TYR A 288 -11.24 -27.22 8.52
CA TYR A 288 -11.09 -27.39 7.07
C TYR A 288 -9.99 -28.39 6.73
N MET A 289 -8.82 -28.28 7.37
CA MET A 289 -7.68 -29.17 7.15
C MET A 289 -7.95 -30.59 7.65
N ALA A 290 -8.56 -30.72 8.83
CA ALA A 290 -8.95 -32.01 9.38
C ALA A 290 -10.06 -32.68 8.56
N ALA A 291 -10.98 -31.91 7.99
CA ALA A 291 -12.04 -32.43 7.11
C ALA A 291 -11.49 -32.93 5.78
N ALA A 292 -10.50 -32.24 5.19
CA ALA A 292 -9.84 -32.66 3.95
C ALA A 292 -9.07 -33.98 4.08
N ALA A 293 -8.75 -34.40 5.31
CA ALA A 293 -8.00 -35.62 5.61
C ALA A 293 -8.86 -36.78 6.17
N LYS A 294 -10.19 -36.63 6.17
CA LYS A 294 -11.14 -37.73 6.43
C LYS A 294 -11.38 -38.54 5.15
#